data_AF-A0A8C7AL72-F1
#
_entry.id   AF-A0A8C7AL72-F1
#
_cell.length_a   1.000
_cell.length_b   1.000
_cell.length_c   1.000
_cell.angle_alpha   90.00
_cell.angle_beta   90.00
_cell.angle_gamma   90.00
#
_symmetry.space_group_name_H-M   'P 1'
#
loop_
_entity.id
_entity.type
_entity.pdbx_description
1 polymer ?
#
loop_
_entity_poly.entity_id
_entity_poly.type
_entity_poly.pdbx_seq_one_letter_code
_entity_poly.pdbx_strand_id
1 'polypeptide(L)'
;KGTSLEMLVRFGRRCGRAKEDTEIKNSEEDHALYPPLLPSKVDLREVTIIPQNEWKRIQDSLDSLTREAACLRAERKAKKEMHFRSQEVVKHWTNTYAGMKEQKLEAKKKRDEEVEAERRILDIEEEIHKQGERKKAIEFAKQYQLYQTERVKRFHSGLLLSRVMKERDAQIEFQKNKIKSDEKWEEQLKLSIEKSFKEEKEKAEKQRRDRMALANDHLKQIKEHKEEEERRRKHEERDAKEIKRQNALYEIEMRKKLEKKKEERNESRKLFFENMNDKNIIKAVERQQQEEEDEKIRKFIKAKKRLTQMGKEKEAETHRLMEERRERINNFLSELMKEKLDNEDLIIARDTAEAEAEWEKREKEKYEKNKAELKAIAEYRAVVMKNKEEEERQRKLDAKEQLLAIMKADQIFQEHEKEKKRKADKERQELRDAHIQQMAQNKFNAKQEKQAELEYYRLTEALVAEKEKEFQDYAREVIELESESTNKYIYPLVKAVREGHGGGRGPVFVDRGGLRPSYQANDVTGVQLPFYNSQGSKYSNFQKSKGRLGFTW
;
A
#
# COMPACT_ATOMS: atom_id res chain seq x y z
N LYS A 1 -45.82 17.98 10.41
CA LYS A 1 -46.21 18.43 11.77
C LYS A 1 -45.09 19.32 12.30
N GLY A 2 -45.40 20.51 12.81
CA GLY A 2 -44.40 21.51 13.23
C GLY A 2 -44.80 22.90 12.72
N THR A 3 -45.22 23.76 13.65
CA THR A 3 -45.79 25.09 13.41
C THR A 3 -44.81 26.20 13.76
N SER A 4 -44.84 27.31 13.03
CA SER A 4 -44.66 28.66 13.57
C SER A 4 -45.27 29.70 12.62
N LEU A 5 -45.77 30.79 13.19
CA LEU A 5 -46.35 31.92 12.46
C LEU A 5 -45.22 32.79 11.88
N GLU A 6 -45.47 33.50 10.77
CA GLU A 6 -45.37 34.96 10.80
C GLU A 6 -46.13 35.71 9.68
N MET A 7 -46.13 37.03 9.79
CA MET A 7 -47.23 37.96 9.57
C MET A 7 -47.76 38.19 8.13
N LEU A 8 -49.07 38.48 8.12
CA LEU A 8 -49.91 38.97 7.03
C LEU A 8 -49.45 40.34 6.45
N VAL A 9 -49.06 40.38 5.17
CA VAL A 9 -49.00 41.65 4.39
C VAL A 9 -50.11 41.65 3.34
N ARG A 10 -51.14 42.48 3.55
CA ARG A 10 -52.24 42.69 2.58
C ARG A 10 -52.01 43.96 1.77
N PHE A 11 -51.98 43.81 0.45
CA PHE A 11 -52.11 44.93 -0.49
C PHE A 11 -53.48 45.62 -0.34
N GLY A 12 -53.51 46.96 -0.35
CA GLY A 12 -54.74 47.75 -0.30
C GLY A 12 -54.52 49.24 -0.57
N ARG A 13 -55.01 49.73 -1.71
CA ARG A 13 -54.78 51.09 -2.23
C ARG A 13 -55.63 52.15 -1.52
N ARG A 14 -55.10 53.39 -1.41
CA ARG A 14 -55.85 54.63 -1.69
C ARG A 14 -54.91 55.78 -2.06
N CYS A 15 -55.43 56.73 -2.84
CA CYS A 15 -54.64 57.65 -3.65
C CYS A 15 -54.35 59.00 -2.98
N GLY A 16 -53.16 59.54 -3.19
CA GLY A 16 -52.86 60.97 -3.09
C GLY A 16 -52.26 61.43 -4.41
N ARG A 17 -52.81 62.49 -5.03
CA ARG A 17 -52.27 63.03 -6.29
C ARG A 17 -50.94 63.73 -6.04
N ALA A 18 -49.92 63.41 -6.84
CA ALA A 18 -48.78 64.31 -7.00
C ALA A 18 -49.26 65.59 -7.70
N LYS A 19 -48.83 66.76 -7.21
CA LYS A 19 -48.79 67.98 -8.01
C LYS A 19 -47.48 68.00 -8.77
N GLU A 20 -47.53 68.48 -10.00
CA GLU A 20 -46.36 68.71 -10.84
C GLU A 20 -45.59 69.90 -10.26
N ASP A 21 -44.35 69.67 -9.83
CA ASP A 21 -43.43 70.76 -9.52
C ASP A 21 -43.05 71.43 -10.84
N THR A 22 -43.39 72.72 -10.96
CA THR A 22 -43.15 73.49 -12.18
C THR A 22 -41.68 73.86 -12.24
N GLU A 23 -40.93 73.20 -13.13
CA GLU A 23 -39.54 73.57 -13.42
C GLU A 23 -39.48 75.04 -13.86
N ILE A 24 -38.73 75.84 -13.10
CA ILE A 24 -38.45 77.23 -13.43
C ILE A 24 -37.49 77.23 -14.63
N LYS A 25 -38.06 77.32 -15.83
CA LYS A 25 -37.30 77.54 -17.05
C LYS A 25 -36.62 78.90 -16.98
N ASN A 26 -35.29 78.90 -17.11
CA ASN A 26 -34.54 80.10 -17.47
C ASN A 26 -35.05 80.56 -18.84
N SER A 27 -35.66 81.74 -18.90
CA SER A 27 -36.04 82.38 -20.16
C SER A 27 -34.82 83.12 -20.69
N GLU A 28 -34.06 82.47 -21.56
CA GLU A 28 -33.17 83.17 -22.47
C GLU A 28 -34.00 83.95 -23.51
N GLU A 29 -33.39 85.00 -24.05
CA GLU A 29 -34.08 86.10 -24.74
C GLU A 29 -34.45 85.74 -26.19
N ASP A 30 -35.59 85.08 -26.40
CA ASP A 30 -36.13 84.88 -27.75
C ASP A 30 -36.76 86.18 -28.30
N HIS A 31 -36.27 86.60 -29.47
CA HIS A 31 -36.58 87.88 -30.11
C HIS A 31 -38.08 88.04 -30.48
N ALA A 32 -38.80 88.84 -29.70
CA ALA A 32 -40.14 89.32 -30.06
C ALA A 32 -40.06 90.39 -31.19
N LEU A 33 -40.14 89.94 -32.44
CA LEU A 33 -40.36 90.81 -33.61
C LEU A 33 -41.77 91.41 -33.56
N TYR A 34 -41.90 92.61 -32.98
CA TYR A 34 -43.13 93.40 -33.01
C TYR A 34 -43.47 93.86 -34.44
N PRO A 35 -44.73 93.73 -34.90
CA PRO A 35 -45.16 94.26 -36.19
C PRO A 35 -45.29 95.80 -36.11
N PRO A 36 -44.74 96.57 -37.07
CA PRO A 36 -44.86 98.02 -37.07
C PRO A 36 -46.25 98.45 -37.56
N LEU A 37 -47.13 98.79 -36.62
CA LEU A 37 -48.41 99.45 -36.90
C LEU A 37 -48.38 100.92 -36.44
N LEU A 38 -47.90 101.78 -37.34
CA LEU A 38 -48.30 103.19 -37.34
C LEU A 38 -48.81 103.56 -38.74
N PRO A 39 -50.13 103.75 -38.87
CA PRO A 39 -50.65 104.77 -39.79
C PRO A 39 -51.11 106.02 -39.05
N SER A 40 -50.70 107.17 -39.57
CA SER A 40 -50.98 108.53 -39.09
C SER A 40 -52.46 108.85 -38.78
N LYS A 41 -52.71 109.61 -37.69
CA LYS A 41 -53.47 110.90 -37.64
C LYS A 41 -53.98 111.24 -36.21
N VAL A 42 -53.20 111.95 -35.39
CA VAL A 42 -53.68 112.79 -34.26
C VAL A 42 -52.69 113.93 -34.01
N ASP A 43 -53.17 115.15 -33.74
CA ASP A 43 -52.35 116.34 -33.41
C ASP A 43 -51.91 116.39 -31.93
N LEU A 44 -50.68 116.87 -31.67
CA LEU A 44 -50.02 116.86 -30.35
C LEU A 44 -50.04 118.25 -29.65
N ARG A 45 -51.19 118.75 -29.20
CA ARG A 45 -51.27 120.07 -28.51
C ARG A 45 -51.86 120.11 -27.09
N GLU A 46 -52.20 118.99 -26.45
CA GLU A 46 -52.98 119.01 -25.18
C GLU A 46 -52.57 117.98 -24.08
N VAL A 47 -51.40 118.10 -23.41
CA VAL A 47 -51.12 117.45 -22.09
C VAL A 47 -50.14 118.26 -21.21
N THR A 48 -50.33 118.26 -19.88
CA THR A 48 -49.51 118.98 -18.86
C THR A 48 -48.67 118.02 -17.97
N ILE A 49 -47.53 118.45 -17.40
CA ILE A 49 -46.52 117.61 -16.71
C ILE A 49 -46.32 118.01 -15.23
N ILE A 50 -46.09 117.05 -14.32
CA ILE A 50 -45.81 117.23 -12.86
C ILE A 50 -44.32 116.95 -12.53
N PRO A 51 -43.68 117.66 -11.56
CA PRO A 51 -42.26 117.46 -11.22
C PRO A 51 -41.93 116.25 -10.32
N GLN A 52 -40.78 115.62 -10.57
CA GLN A 52 -40.30 114.37 -9.92
C GLN A 52 -40.14 114.42 -8.38
N ASN A 53 -39.92 115.60 -7.79
CA ASN A 53 -39.53 115.72 -6.38
C ASN A 53 -40.73 115.52 -5.43
N GLU A 54 -41.91 116.02 -5.80
CA GLU A 54 -43.16 115.80 -5.06
C GLU A 54 -43.51 114.30 -5.01
N TRP A 55 -43.31 113.60 -6.12
CA TRP A 55 -43.55 112.16 -6.22
C TRP A 55 -42.73 111.34 -5.22
N LYS A 56 -41.42 111.60 -5.11
CA LYS A 56 -40.54 110.89 -4.17
C LYS A 56 -40.93 111.13 -2.71
N ARG A 57 -41.27 112.36 -2.31
CA ARG A 57 -41.68 112.67 -0.93
C ARG A 57 -42.93 111.89 -0.52
N ILE A 58 -43.92 111.79 -1.42
CA ILE A 58 -45.15 111.04 -1.17
C ILE A 58 -44.83 109.55 -1.00
N GLN A 59 -44.03 108.98 -1.91
CA GLN A 59 -43.59 107.59 -1.85
C GLN A 59 -42.84 107.25 -0.54
N ASP A 60 -41.85 108.07 -0.15
CA ASP A 60 -41.06 107.85 1.07
C ASP A 60 -41.89 107.90 2.36
N SER A 61 -42.95 108.70 2.41
CA SER A 61 -43.84 108.80 3.58
C SER A 61 -44.71 107.55 3.80
N LEU A 62 -45.11 106.89 2.70
CA LEU A 62 -45.94 105.68 2.71
C LEU A 62 -45.12 104.41 3.05
N ASP A 63 -43.82 104.41 2.76
CA ASP A 63 -42.92 103.24 2.90
C ASP A 63 -42.23 103.09 4.28
N SER A 64 -42.62 103.88 5.29
CA SER A 64 -41.95 103.85 6.61
C SER A 64 -42.12 102.51 7.35
N LEU A 65 -43.35 102.04 7.53
CA LEU A 65 -43.66 100.77 8.21
C LEU A 65 -43.12 99.54 7.46
N THR A 66 -43.06 99.60 6.12
CA THR A 66 -42.50 98.51 5.30
C THR A 66 -40.98 98.40 5.47
N ARG A 67 -40.27 99.51 5.70
CA ARG A 67 -38.83 99.53 6.04
C ARG A 67 -38.56 98.89 7.42
N GLU A 68 -39.32 99.24 8.46
CA GLU A 68 -39.16 98.63 9.79
C GLU A 68 -39.41 97.11 9.77
N ALA A 69 -40.47 96.67 9.08
CA ALA A 69 -40.75 95.25 8.88
C ALA A 69 -39.67 94.53 8.05
N ALA A 70 -39.01 95.23 7.12
CA ALA A 70 -37.86 94.70 6.39
C ALA A 70 -36.62 94.56 7.30
N CYS A 71 -36.34 95.54 8.16
CA CYS A 71 -35.26 95.49 9.14
C CYS A 71 -35.40 94.30 10.10
N LEU A 72 -36.59 94.09 10.69
CA LEU A 72 -36.83 92.93 11.58
C LEU A 72 -36.72 91.58 10.86
N ARG A 73 -37.06 91.51 9.56
CA ARG A 73 -36.83 90.31 8.74
C ARG A 73 -35.33 90.10 8.46
N ALA A 74 -34.59 91.16 8.18
CA ALA A 74 -33.14 91.11 7.97
C ALA A 74 -32.41 90.67 9.25
N GLU A 75 -32.80 91.19 10.42
CA GLU A 75 -32.25 90.79 11.72
C GLU A 75 -32.53 89.31 12.03
N ARG A 76 -33.77 88.83 11.80
CA ARG A 76 -34.10 87.40 11.95
C ARG A 76 -33.33 86.51 10.97
N LYS A 77 -33.09 86.97 9.74
CA LYS A 77 -32.22 86.26 8.78
C LYS A 77 -30.78 86.22 9.30
N ALA A 78 -30.22 87.35 9.72
CA ALA A 78 -28.88 87.43 10.29
C ALA A 78 -28.71 86.55 11.54
N LYS A 79 -29.72 86.48 12.43
CA LYS A 79 -29.70 85.59 13.60
C LYS A 79 -29.74 84.10 13.23
N LYS A 80 -30.51 83.72 12.20
CA LYS A 80 -30.51 82.35 11.66
C LYS A 80 -29.17 82.01 11.00
N GLU A 81 -28.63 82.92 10.21
CA GLU A 81 -27.34 82.82 9.55
C GLU A 81 -26.20 82.63 10.57
N MET A 82 -26.15 83.47 11.62
CA MET A 82 -25.20 83.33 12.71
C MET A 82 -25.37 82.01 13.49
N HIS A 83 -26.60 81.53 13.65
CA HIS A 83 -26.87 80.21 14.25
C HIS A 83 -26.38 79.05 13.36
N PHE A 84 -26.57 79.11 12.03
CA PHE A 84 -26.02 78.12 11.11
C PHE A 84 -24.48 78.10 11.14
N ARG A 85 -23.84 79.28 11.07
CA ARG A 85 -22.38 79.42 11.22
C ARG A 85 -21.89 78.85 12.55
N SER A 86 -22.61 79.11 13.66
CA SER A 86 -22.29 78.54 14.96
C SER A 86 -22.44 77.01 14.98
N GLN A 87 -23.45 76.45 14.31
CA GLN A 87 -23.59 74.99 14.20
C GLN A 87 -22.48 74.36 13.37
N GLU A 88 -22.04 75.02 12.29
CA GLU A 88 -20.91 74.55 11.47
C GLU A 88 -19.60 74.54 12.25
N VAL A 89 -19.29 75.61 12.99
CA VAL A 89 -18.13 75.65 13.89
C VAL A 89 -18.19 74.51 14.93
N VAL A 90 -19.36 74.27 15.54
CA VAL A 90 -19.54 73.22 16.56
C VAL A 90 -19.46 71.79 15.98
N LYS A 91 -19.86 71.55 14.71
CA LYS A 91 -19.67 70.24 14.05
C LYS A 91 -18.20 69.80 14.02
N HIS A 92 -17.28 70.75 13.93
CA HIS A 92 -15.83 70.48 13.91
C HIS A 92 -15.19 70.45 15.31
N TRP A 93 -15.96 70.64 16.39
CA TRP A 93 -15.46 70.56 17.76
C TRP A 93 -15.45 69.12 18.27
N THR A 94 -14.28 68.50 18.21
CA THR A 94 -13.98 67.14 18.72
C THR A 94 -14.35 66.93 20.19
N ASN A 95 -14.30 67.98 21.02
CA ASN A 95 -14.58 67.91 22.46
C ASN A 95 -16.09 67.97 22.80
N THR A 96 -16.98 68.02 21.80
CA THR A 96 -18.43 67.90 22.01
C THR A 96 -18.79 66.44 22.34
N TYR A 97 -19.85 66.19 23.14
CA TYR A 97 -20.32 64.82 23.43
C TYR A 97 -20.58 63.98 22.15
N ALA A 98 -21.10 64.61 21.09
CA ALA A 98 -21.26 63.98 19.77
C ALA A 98 -19.91 63.58 19.15
N GLY A 99 -18.96 64.51 19.04
CA GLY A 99 -17.61 64.25 18.51
C GLY A 99 -16.85 63.19 19.31
N MET A 100 -16.91 63.21 20.64
CA MET A 100 -16.31 62.15 21.48
C MET A 100 -17.00 60.79 21.27
N LYS A 101 -18.32 60.75 21.02
CA LYS A 101 -19.04 59.52 20.69
C LYS A 101 -18.63 58.99 19.31
N GLU A 102 -18.48 59.87 18.32
CA GLU A 102 -18.01 59.53 16.99
C GLU A 102 -16.57 58.99 17.02
N GLN A 103 -15.65 59.68 17.71
CA GLN A 103 -14.28 59.19 17.93
C GLN A 103 -14.24 57.84 18.64
N LYS A 104 -15.11 57.59 19.64
CA LYS A 104 -15.22 56.28 20.30
C LYS A 104 -15.75 55.20 19.36
N LEU A 105 -16.65 55.53 18.44
CA LEU A 105 -17.15 54.60 17.41
C LEU A 105 -16.08 54.32 16.35
N GLU A 106 -15.33 55.33 15.89
CA GLU A 106 -14.21 55.17 14.96
C GLU A 106 -13.06 54.38 15.59
N ALA A 107 -12.66 54.68 16.82
CA ALA A 107 -11.65 53.91 17.56
C ALA A 107 -12.13 52.51 17.95
N LYS A 108 -13.46 52.26 17.97
CA LYS A 108 -13.97 50.89 18.05
C LYS A 108 -13.87 50.19 16.69
N LYS A 109 -14.34 50.82 15.60
CA LYS A 109 -14.23 50.29 14.24
C LYS A 109 -12.79 49.92 13.89
N LYS A 110 -11.81 50.80 14.14
CA LYS A 110 -10.38 50.52 13.91
C LYS A 110 -9.89 49.31 14.69
N ARG A 111 -10.25 49.16 15.97
CA ARG A 111 -9.90 47.97 16.76
C ARG A 111 -10.62 46.71 16.28
N ASP A 112 -11.89 46.81 15.90
CA ASP A 112 -12.65 45.71 15.34
C ASP A 112 -12.04 45.29 13.97
N GLU A 113 -11.59 46.24 13.15
CA GLU A 113 -10.85 46.04 11.88
C GLU A 113 -9.46 45.43 12.08
N GLU A 114 -8.70 45.90 13.08
CA GLU A 114 -7.39 45.36 13.49
C GLU A 114 -7.54 43.90 13.96
N VAL A 115 -8.50 43.60 14.84
CA VAL A 115 -8.78 42.23 15.33
C VAL A 115 -9.24 41.30 14.20
N GLU A 116 -10.04 41.78 13.25
CA GLU A 116 -10.42 41.00 12.07
C GLU A 116 -9.25 40.81 11.09
N ALA A 117 -8.30 41.75 11.02
CA ALA A 117 -7.06 41.56 10.27
C ALA A 117 -6.14 40.52 10.93
N GLU A 118 -5.97 40.56 12.26
CA GLU A 118 -5.25 39.55 13.04
C GLU A 118 -5.84 38.15 12.85
N ARG A 119 -7.18 38.02 12.89
CA ARG A 119 -7.87 36.75 12.62
C ARG A 119 -7.58 36.22 11.21
N ARG A 120 -7.64 37.06 10.19
CA ARG A 120 -7.30 36.67 8.81
C ARG A 120 -5.84 36.23 8.68
N ILE A 121 -4.92 36.86 9.40
CA ILE A 121 -3.51 36.44 9.43
C ILE A 121 -3.41 35.05 10.07
N LEU A 122 -4.06 34.81 11.21
CA LEU A 122 -4.10 33.50 11.86
C LEU A 122 -4.73 32.41 10.98
N ASP A 123 -5.83 32.70 10.28
CA ASP A 123 -6.45 31.77 9.33
C ASP A 123 -5.48 31.39 8.18
N ILE A 124 -4.73 32.38 7.66
CA ILE A 124 -3.71 32.17 6.62
C ILE A 124 -2.53 31.35 7.17
N GLU A 125 -2.05 31.65 8.39
CA GLU A 125 -0.97 30.91 9.04
C GLU A 125 -1.36 29.45 9.35
N GLU A 126 -2.58 29.22 9.83
CA GLU A 126 -3.10 27.88 10.09
C GLU A 126 -3.29 27.08 8.79
N GLU A 127 -3.77 27.72 7.72
CA GLU A 127 -3.86 27.09 6.39
C GLU A 127 -2.45 26.78 5.82
N ILE A 128 -1.47 27.66 5.98
CA ILE A 128 -0.06 27.39 5.61
C ILE A 128 0.48 26.21 6.44
N HIS A 129 0.18 26.13 7.73
CA HIS A 129 0.59 25.01 8.59
C HIS A 129 -0.03 23.69 8.14
N LYS A 130 -1.36 23.66 7.94
CA LYS A 130 -2.10 22.49 7.42
C LYS A 130 -1.60 22.06 6.05
N GLN A 131 -1.33 23.00 5.15
CA GLN A 131 -0.71 22.70 3.85
C GLN A 131 0.71 22.15 4.01
N GLY A 132 1.49 22.64 4.98
CA GLY A 132 2.80 22.11 5.33
C GLY A 132 2.74 20.66 5.84
N GLU A 133 1.84 20.36 6.77
CA GLU A 133 1.59 18.98 7.24
C GLU A 133 1.11 18.06 6.12
N ARG A 134 0.18 18.53 5.30
CA ARG A 134 -0.31 17.79 4.13
C ARG A 134 0.81 17.52 3.12
N LYS A 135 1.70 18.48 2.85
CA LYS A 135 2.88 18.30 1.99
C LYS A 135 3.83 17.25 2.57
N LYS A 136 4.18 17.34 3.87
CA LYS A 136 5.01 16.33 4.57
C LYS A 136 4.39 14.94 4.50
N ALA A 137 3.08 14.80 4.72
CA ALA A 137 2.39 13.52 4.63
C ALA A 137 2.39 12.94 3.20
N ILE A 138 2.23 13.79 2.18
CA ILE A 138 2.33 13.39 0.76
C ILE A 138 3.76 12.98 0.41
N GLU A 139 4.78 13.72 0.85
CA GLU A 139 6.19 13.41 0.64
C GLU A 139 6.59 12.09 1.30
N PHE A 140 6.18 11.88 2.56
CA PHE A 140 6.38 10.61 3.26
C PHE A 140 5.69 9.43 2.54
N ALA A 141 4.45 9.63 2.06
CA ALA A 141 3.75 8.62 1.28
C ALA A 141 4.44 8.31 -0.06
N LYS A 142 4.98 9.33 -0.76
CA LYS A 142 5.78 9.16 -1.98
C LYS A 142 7.07 8.37 -1.70
N GLN A 143 7.82 8.73 -0.66
CA GLN A 143 9.04 8.00 -0.25
C GLN A 143 8.72 6.54 0.10
N TYR A 144 7.64 6.29 0.85
CA TYR A 144 7.20 4.95 1.19
C TYR A 144 6.83 4.13 -0.06
N GLN A 145 6.07 4.71 -1.00
CA GLN A 145 5.72 4.05 -2.27
C GLN A 145 6.98 3.73 -3.11
N LEU A 146 7.92 4.66 -3.20
CA LEU A 146 9.21 4.46 -3.88
C LEU A 146 9.98 3.28 -3.28
N TYR A 147 10.09 3.22 -1.95
CA TYR A 147 10.77 2.11 -1.24
C TYR A 147 10.02 0.77 -1.34
N GLN A 148 8.71 0.79 -1.58
CA GLN A 148 7.96 -0.45 -1.84
C GLN A 148 8.16 -1.00 -3.26
N THR A 149 8.76 -0.26 -4.19
CA THR A 149 9.05 -0.79 -5.53
C THR A 149 10.10 -1.90 -5.49
N GLU A 150 9.92 -2.94 -6.31
CA GLU A 150 10.89 -4.03 -6.47
C GLU A 150 12.27 -3.53 -6.94
N ARG A 151 12.29 -2.42 -7.69
CA ARG A 151 13.50 -1.75 -8.17
C ARG A 151 14.36 -1.25 -7.00
N VAL A 152 13.74 -0.50 -6.08
CA VAL A 152 14.40 0.03 -4.89
C VAL A 152 14.73 -1.07 -3.88
N LYS A 153 13.84 -2.05 -3.65
CA LYS A 153 14.12 -3.21 -2.79
C LYS A 153 15.38 -3.97 -3.23
N ARG A 154 15.52 -4.22 -4.53
CA ARG A 154 16.72 -4.86 -5.11
C ARG A 154 17.97 -4.00 -4.92
N PHE A 155 17.87 -2.69 -5.10
CA PHE A 155 18.97 -1.75 -4.83
C PHE A 155 19.38 -1.71 -3.36
N HIS A 156 18.42 -1.64 -2.44
CA HIS A 156 18.64 -1.68 -0.98
C HIS A 156 19.25 -3.02 -0.52
N SER A 157 18.90 -4.15 -1.16
CA SER A 157 19.59 -5.42 -0.87
C SER A 157 21.07 -5.41 -1.31
N GLY A 158 21.40 -4.69 -2.40
CA GLY A 158 22.78 -4.41 -2.80
C GLY A 158 23.50 -3.48 -1.82
N LEU A 159 22.82 -2.45 -1.32
CA LEU A 159 23.33 -1.53 -0.30
C LEU A 159 23.68 -2.26 1.00
N LEU A 160 22.77 -3.11 1.48
CA LEU A 160 22.99 -3.96 2.64
C LEU A 160 24.22 -4.87 2.44
N LEU A 161 24.34 -5.50 1.26
CA LEU A 161 25.48 -6.36 0.95
C LEU A 161 26.81 -5.58 0.94
N SER A 162 26.85 -4.37 0.38
CA SER A 162 28.03 -3.48 0.43
C SER A 162 28.47 -3.21 1.87
N ARG A 163 27.53 -2.84 2.74
CA ARG A 163 27.79 -2.54 4.16
C ARG A 163 28.24 -3.77 4.95
N VAL A 164 27.60 -4.92 4.72
CA VAL A 164 28.03 -6.20 5.33
C VAL A 164 29.44 -6.60 4.90
N MET A 165 29.84 -6.35 3.64
CA MET A 165 31.21 -6.58 3.19
C MET A 165 32.23 -5.66 3.88
N LYS A 166 31.85 -4.40 4.14
CA LYS A 166 32.66 -3.43 4.92
C LYS A 166 32.84 -3.86 6.37
N GLU A 167 31.75 -4.22 7.04
CA GLU A 167 31.78 -4.76 8.40
C GLU A 167 32.61 -6.04 8.46
N ARG A 168 32.55 -6.89 7.43
CA ARG A 168 33.30 -8.14 7.40
C ARG A 168 34.80 -7.92 7.28
N ASP A 169 35.27 -7.02 6.43
CA ASP A 169 36.70 -6.71 6.36
C ASP A 169 37.18 -6.01 7.64
N ALA A 170 36.36 -5.17 8.28
CA ALA A 170 36.67 -4.60 9.60
C ALA A 170 36.79 -5.68 10.70
N GLN A 171 35.90 -6.69 10.71
CA GLN A 171 36.03 -7.86 11.60
C GLN A 171 37.30 -8.66 11.33
N ILE A 172 37.70 -8.82 10.06
CA ILE A 172 38.92 -9.53 9.68
C ILE A 172 40.16 -8.77 10.16
N GLU A 173 40.23 -7.45 10.00
CA GLU A 173 41.33 -6.63 10.53
C GLU A 173 41.37 -6.64 12.07
N PHE A 174 40.22 -6.54 12.74
CA PHE A 174 40.13 -6.69 14.19
C PHE A 174 40.68 -8.06 14.65
N GLN A 175 40.30 -9.15 13.98
CA GLN A 175 40.77 -10.49 14.30
C GLN A 175 42.28 -10.65 14.03
N LYS A 176 42.82 -10.08 12.95
CA LYS A 176 44.28 -10.03 12.69
C LYS A 176 45.01 -9.30 13.81
N ASN A 177 44.49 -8.16 14.27
CA ASN A 177 45.11 -7.38 15.34
C ASN A 177 45.06 -8.11 16.69
N LYS A 178 43.94 -8.79 16.99
CA LYS A 178 43.80 -9.64 18.18
C LYS A 178 44.79 -10.82 18.20
N ILE A 179 45.11 -11.40 17.04
CA ILE A 179 46.11 -12.49 16.93
C ILE A 179 47.54 -11.98 17.16
N LYS A 180 47.83 -10.71 16.85
CA LYS A 180 49.16 -10.10 17.03
C LYS A 180 49.45 -9.62 18.45
N SER A 181 48.43 -9.44 19.30
CA SER A 181 48.55 -8.58 20.48
C SER A 181 49.01 -9.24 21.78
N ASP A 182 49.59 -10.45 21.75
CA ASP A 182 50.04 -11.19 22.95
C ASP A 182 51.57 -11.24 23.14
N GLU A 183 52.27 -10.24 22.58
CA GLU A 183 53.72 -10.03 22.76
C GLU A 183 54.12 -10.06 24.25
N LYS A 184 53.28 -9.53 25.15
CA LYS A 184 53.50 -9.56 26.60
C LYS A 184 53.45 -10.97 27.19
N TRP A 185 52.59 -11.86 26.69
CA TRP A 185 52.56 -13.25 27.12
C TRP A 185 53.78 -14.01 26.58
N GLU A 186 54.20 -13.74 25.35
CA GLU A 186 55.46 -14.29 24.81
C GLU A 186 56.70 -13.83 25.59
N GLU A 187 56.76 -12.55 26.00
CA GLU A 187 57.81 -12.02 26.86
C GLU A 187 57.79 -12.65 28.27
N GLN A 188 56.62 -12.79 28.88
CA GLN A 188 56.47 -13.48 30.17
C GLN A 188 56.88 -14.96 30.08
N LEU A 189 56.56 -15.63 28.97
CA LEU A 189 56.96 -17.01 28.72
C LEU A 189 58.48 -17.12 28.58
N LYS A 190 59.13 -16.22 27.82
CA LYS A 190 60.60 -16.14 27.70
C LYS A 190 61.26 -15.94 29.07
N LEU A 191 60.77 -14.99 29.88
CA LEU A 191 61.27 -14.73 31.22
C LEU A 191 61.06 -15.92 32.18
N SER A 192 59.97 -16.66 32.03
CA SER A 192 59.70 -17.88 32.81
C SER A 192 60.67 -19.02 32.45
N ILE A 193 60.90 -19.24 31.15
CA ILE A 193 61.88 -20.22 30.64
C ILE A 193 63.30 -19.87 31.08
N GLU A 194 63.68 -18.58 31.05
CA GLU A 194 65.01 -18.15 31.49
C GLU A 194 65.21 -18.34 32.99
N LYS A 195 64.16 -18.11 33.81
CA LYS A 195 64.19 -18.40 35.26
C LYS A 195 64.33 -19.89 35.54
N SER A 196 63.54 -20.76 34.91
CA SER A 196 63.65 -22.20 35.13
C SER A 196 65.02 -22.75 34.72
N PHE A 197 65.60 -22.24 33.63
CA PHE A 197 66.95 -22.59 33.19
C PHE A 197 68.06 -22.11 34.15
N LYS A 198 67.87 -20.96 34.81
CA LYS A 198 68.77 -20.47 35.88
C LYS A 198 68.67 -21.35 37.13
N GLU A 199 67.46 -21.68 37.58
CA GLU A 199 67.26 -22.59 38.71
C GLU A 199 67.83 -23.99 38.47
N GLU A 200 67.70 -24.52 37.25
CA GLU A 200 68.25 -25.85 36.90
C GLU A 200 69.79 -25.83 36.93
N LYS A 201 70.42 -24.76 36.42
CA LYS A 201 71.87 -24.55 36.55
C LYS A 201 72.33 -24.45 38.01
N GLU A 202 71.60 -23.73 38.85
CA GLU A 202 71.93 -23.61 40.28
C GLU A 202 71.78 -24.95 41.02
N LYS A 203 70.73 -25.73 40.72
CA LYS A 203 70.53 -27.09 41.24
C LYS A 203 71.67 -28.01 40.81
N ALA A 204 72.10 -27.95 39.54
CA ALA A 204 73.23 -28.74 39.03
C ALA A 204 74.56 -28.36 39.69
N GLU A 205 74.84 -27.06 39.84
CA GLU A 205 76.03 -26.57 40.53
C GLU A 205 76.04 -26.93 42.02
N LYS A 206 74.88 -26.89 42.71
CA LYS A 206 74.76 -27.36 44.09
C LYS A 206 75.09 -28.86 44.20
N GLN A 207 74.45 -29.71 43.38
CA GLN A 207 74.76 -31.15 43.35
C GLN A 207 76.25 -31.42 43.06
N ARG A 208 76.88 -30.61 42.20
CA ARG A 208 78.31 -30.71 41.89
C ARG A 208 79.17 -30.40 43.11
N ARG A 209 78.83 -29.35 43.90
CA ARG A 209 79.51 -29.01 45.15
C ARG A 209 79.32 -30.10 46.21
N ASP A 210 78.10 -30.60 46.38
CA ASP A 210 77.77 -31.65 47.34
C ASP A 210 78.56 -32.95 47.03
N ARG A 211 78.70 -33.32 45.74
CA ARG A 211 79.56 -34.43 45.30
C ARG A 211 81.05 -34.20 45.59
N MET A 212 81.56 -32.97 45.42
CA MET A 212 82.96 -32.65 45.75
C MET A 212 83.20 -32.70 47.27
N ALA A 213 82.26 -32.20 48.08
CA ALA A 213 82.33 -32.29 49.54
C ALA A 213 82.39 -33.76 50.00
N LEU A 214 81.45 -34.58 49.54
CA LEU A 214 81.41 -36.02 49.85
C LEU A 214 82.71 -36.74 49.43
N ALA A 215 83.27 -36.41 48.25
CA ALA A 215 84.54 -36.99 47.81
C ALA A 215 85.72 -36.60 48.72
N ASN A 216 85.75 -35.36 49.20
CA ASN A 216 86.76 -34.90 50.16
C ASN A 216 86.61 -35.57 51.54
N ASP A 217 85.38 -35.77 52.01
CA ASP A 217 85.10 -36.45 53.28
C ASP A 217 85.50 -37.94 53.21
N HIS A 218 85.18 -38.63 52.12
CA HIS A 218 85.68 -40.00 51.88
C HIS A 218 87.21 -40.05 51.83
N LEU A 219 87.87 -39.07 51.19
CA LEU A 219 89.33 -38.99 51.15
C LEU A 219 89.94 -38.81 52.56
N LYS A 220 89.25 -38.06 53.44
CA LYS A 220 89.64 -37.85 54.83
C LYS A 220 89.47 -39.12 55.66
N GLN A 221 88.32 -39.81 55.54
CA GLN A 221 88.07 -41.10 56.19
C GLN A 221 89.12 -42.17 55.79
N ILE A 222 89.51 -42.23 54.51
CA ILE A 222 90.55 -43.15 54.04
C ILE A 222 91.92 -42.85 54.66
N LYS A 223 92.24 -41.58 54.94
CA LYS A 223 93.49 -41.20 55.64
C LYS A 223 93.42 -41.59 57.11
N GLU A 224 92.32 -41.26 57.80
CA GLU A 224 92.09 -41.60 59.20
C GLU A 224 92.15 -43.13 59.42
N HIS A 225 91.56 -43.93 58.53
CA HIS A 225 91.64 -45.40 58.59
C HIS A 225 93.08 -45.93 58.41
N LYS A 226 93.87 -45.35 57.50
CA LYS A 226 95.29 -45.73 57.32
C LYS A 226 96.13 -45.39 58.55
N GLU A 227 95.86 -44.25 59.20
CA GLU A 227 96.53 -43.85 60.43
C GLU A 227 96.14 -44.75 61.63
N GLU A 228 94.89 -45.22 61.68
CA GLU A 228 94.42 -46.23 62.65
C GLU A 228 95.08 -47.60 62.42
N GLU A 229 95.18 -48.08 61.18
CA GLU A 229 95.90 -49.31 60.83
C GLU A 229 97.38 -49.25 61.21
N GLU A 230 98.05 -48.12 60.92
CA GLU A 230 99.45 -47.91 61.31
C GLU A 230 99.62 -47.84 62.84
N ARG A 231 98.63 -47.33 63.59
CA ARG A 231 98.61 -47.44 65.06
C ARG A 231 98.42 -48.89 65.50
N ARG A 232 97.50 -49.65 64.90
CA ARG A 232 97.29 -51.08 65.20
C ARG A 232 98.55 -51.92 64.99
N ARG A 233 99.22 -51.79 63.85
CA ARG A 233 100.51 -52.46 63.57
C ARG A 233 101.55 -52.19 64.65
N LYS A 234 101.68 -50.94 65.10
CA LYS A 234 102.59 -50.54 66.20
C LYS A 234 102.17 -51.05 67.58
N HIS A 235 100.92 -51.46 67.77
CA HIS A 235 100.47 -52.17 68.97
C HIS A 235 100.75 -53.68 68.86
N GLU A 236 100.40 -54.31 67.74
CA GLU A 236 100.71 -55.72 67.45
C GLU A 236 102.22 -56.02 67.57
N GLU A 237 103.09 -55.12 67.12
CA GLU A 237 104.55 -55.28 67.26
C GLU A 237 105.03 -55.17 68.73
N ARG A 238 104.33 -54.38 69.57
CA ARG A 238 104.60 -54.29 71.01
C ARG A 238 104.10 -55.54 71.74
N ASP A 239 102.89 -55.98 71.42
CA ASP A 239 102.28 -57.17 72.00
C ASP A 239 103.08 -58.43 71.62
N ALA A 240 103.56 -58.53 70.37
CA ALA A 240 104.45 -59.62 69.94
C ALA A 240 105.81 -59.64 70.69
N LYS A 241 106.34 -58.48 71.08
CA LYS A 241 107.55 -58.38 71.91
C LYS A 241 107.27 -58.81 73.36
N GLU A 242 106.10 -58.47 73.89
CA GLU A 242 105.70 -58.86 75.24
C GLU A 242 105.32 -60.35 75.34
N ILE A 243 104.64 -60.91 74.34
CA ILE A 243 104.37 -62.35 74.22
C ILE A 243 105.69 -63.16 74.19
N LYS A 244 106.74 -62.66 73.51
CA LYS A 244 108.07 -63.30 73.53
C LYS A 244 108.69 -63.32 74.94
N ARG A 245 108.50 -62.26 75.74
CA ARG A 245 108.94 -62.23 77.15
C ARG A 245 108.11 -63.18 78.02
N GLN A 246 106.80 -63.18 77.84
CA GLN A 246 105.88 -64.04 78.60
C GLN A 246 106.11 -65.52 78.29
N ASN A 247 106.36 -65.90 77.03
CA ASN A 247 106.72 -67.28 76.68
C ASN A 247 108.03 -67.73 77.36
N ALA A 248 109.05 -66.86 77.42
CA ALA A 248 110.29 -67.20 78.12
C ALA A 248 110.07 -67.42 79.64
N LEU A 249 109.19 -66.64 80.27
CA LEU A 249 108.77 -66.84 81.66
C LEU A 249 107.93 -68.12 81.83
N TYR A 250 107.03 -68.40 80.88
CA TYR A 250 106.18 -69.59 80.88
C TYR A 250 107.00 -70.88 80.70
N GLU A 251 108.05 -70.91 79.88
CA GLU A 251 108.96 -72.05 79.79
C GLU A 251 109.66 -72.35 81.13
N ILE A 252 110.04 -71.31 81.89
CA ILE A 252 110.60 -71.43 83.23
C ILE A 252 109.54 -71.97 84.22
N GLU A 253 108.30 -71.48 84.12
CA GLU A 253 107.19 -71.95 84.98
C GLU A 253 106.78 -73.40 84.65
N MET A 254 106.76 -73.78 83.38
CA MET A 254 106.36 -75.10 82.92
C MET A 254 107.34 -76.19 83.34
N ARG A 255 108.64 -75.88 83.45
CA ARG A 255 109.62 -76.78 84.09
C ARG A 255 109.21 -77.09 85.55
N LYS A 256 108.81 -76.06 86.32
CA LYS A 256 108.32 -76.22 87.72
C LYS A 256 106.95 -76.90 87.81
N LYS A 257 106.04 -76.67 86.86
CA LYS A 257 104.73 -77.35 86.80
C LYS A 257 104.85 -78.82 86.40
N LEU A 258 105.88 -79.20 85.62
CA LEU A 258 106.14 -80.60 85.28
C LEU A 258 106.58 -81.42 86.50
N GLU A 259 107.31 -80.79 87.43
CA GLU A 259 107.61 -81.37 88.75
C GLU A 259 106.31 -81.64 89.52
N LYS A 260 105.42 -80.63 89.65
CA LYS A 260 104.14 -80.78 90.37
C LYS A 260 103.13 -81.74 89.75
N LYS A 261 102.98 -81.79 88.41
CA LYS A 261 101.98 -82.68 87.77
C LYS A 261 102.34 -84.17 87.81
N LYS A 262 103.53 -84.54 88.30
CA LYS A 262 103.82 -85.91 88.72
C LYS A 262 103.12 -86.28 90.05
N GLU A 263 102.75 -85.29 90.86
CA GLU A 263 102.15 -85.45 92.18
C GLU A 263 100.62 -85.63 92.06
N GLU A 264 99.91 -84.74 91.35
CA GLU A 264 98.43 -84.69 91.28
C GLU A 264 97.76 -85.85 90.53
N ARG A 265 98.40 -86.43 89.51
CA ARG A 265 97.76 -87.41 88.60
C ARG A 265 97.32 -88.71 89.31
N ASN A 266 97.74 -88.87 90.56
CA ASN A 266 97.43 -89.99 91.43
C ASN A 266 95.98 -89.92 92.01
N GLU A 267 95.24 -88.80 91.87
CA GLU A 267 93.98 -88.58 92.61
C GLU A 267 92.66 -88.76 91.82
N SER A 268 92.44 -88.08 90.67
CA SER A 268 91.09 -87.78 90.14
C SER A 268 90.29 -88.93 89.51
N ARG A 269 90.75 -90.19 89.57
CA ARG A 269 90.19 -91.32 88.79
C ARG A 269 88.86 -91.91 89.34
N LYS A 270 87.98 -91.10 89.96
CA LYS A 270 86.96 -91.57 90.93
C LYS A 270 85.46 -91.22 90.73
N LEU A 271 85.00 -90.39 89.77
CA LEU A 271 83.73 -89.61 89.94
C LEU A 271 82.57 -89.60 88.88
N PHE A 272 82.57 -90.32 87.74
CA PHE A 272 81.89 -89.83 86.51
C PHE A 272 80.39 -90.14 86.14
N PHE A 273 79.68 -91.14 86.67
CA PHE A 273 78.65 -91.87 85.85
C PHE A 273 77.13 -91.47 85.98
N GLU A 274 76.61 -90.49 85.18
CA GLU A 274 75.24 -89.86 85.34
C GLU A 274 74.14 -89.95 84.20
N ASN A 275 73.65 -88.83 83.60
CA ASN A 275 72.18 -88.49 83.42
C ASN A 275 71.67 -88.09 81.98
N MET A 276 70.33 -87.94 81.73
CA MET A 276 69.66 -87.68 80.41
C MET A 276 68.17 -87.15 80.47
N ASN A 277 67.45 -86.97 79.33
CA ASN A 277 65.98 -87.17 79.05
C ASN A 277 65.13 -86.03 78.36
N ASP A 278 63.83 -85.86 78.66
CA ASP A 278 62.65 -85.81 77.73
C ASP A 278 62.23 -84.52 76.95
N LYS A 279 61.55 -84.67 75.79
CA LYS A 279 60.82 -83.64 74.96
C LYS A 279 59.73 -84.32 74.04
N ASN A 280 58.70 -83.62 73.50
CA ASN A 280 58.01 -83.96 72.19
C ASN A 280 56.88 -83.03 71.61
N ILE A 281 55.61 -83.11 72.05
CA ILE A 281 54.45 -83.56 71.20
C ILE A 281 53.70 -82.56 70.23
N ILE A 282 53.50 -81.28 70.55
CA ILE A 282 52.12 -80.71 70.70
C ILE A 282 51.29 -80.10 69.50
N LYS A 283 51.61 -80.18 68.19
CA LYS A 283 50.98 -79.29 67.14
C LYS A 283 49.94 -79.92 66.15
N ALA A 284 48.93 -79.14 65.69
CA ALA A 284 47.85 -79.59 64.75
C ALA A 284 47.32 -78.58 63.64
N VAL A 285 46.10 -78.00 63.75
CA VAL A 285 44.93 -78.21 62.82
C VAL A 285 44.77 -77.46 61.44
N GLU A 286 44.42 -76.15 61.43
CA GLU A 286 43.26 -75.57 60.66
C GLU A 286 43.44 -75.16 59.16
N ARG A 287 42.30 -74.93 58.40
CA ARG A 287 42.06 -73.98 57.24
C ARG A 287 40.90 -74.38 56.27
N GLN A 288 39.71 -73.74 56.27
CA GLN A 288 38.62 -73.85 55.22
C GLN A 288 37.36 -72.94 55.49
N GLN A 289 36.83 -72.11 54.54
CA GLN A 289 35.47 -71.45 54.62
C GLN A 289 34.97 -70.49 53.47
N GLN A 290 35.64 -70.29 52.30
CA GLN A 290 35.54 -69.02 51.54
C GLN A 290 34.83 -68.95 50.14
N GLU A 291 34.17 -69.98 49.61
CA GLU A 291 33.95 -70.10 48.13
C GLU A 291 32.53 -69.78 47.54
N GLU A 292 31.51 -69.32 48.29
CA GLU A 292 30.09 -69.44 47.85
C GLU A 292 29.37 -68.21 47.21
N GLU A 293 29.93 -66.99 47.13
CA GLU A 293 29.09 -65.76 46.98
C GLU A 293 28.78 -65.22 45.55
N ASP A 294 29.53 -65.58 44.48
CA ASP A 294 29.65 -64.75 43.27
C ASP A 294 28.57 -64.84 42.14
N GLU A 295 27.65 -65.82 42.13
CA GLU A 295 26.89 -66.14 40.89
C GLU A 295 25.68 -65.24 40.52
N LYS A 296 25.17 -64.39 41.41
CA LYS A 296 23.77 -63.87 41.31
C LYS A 296 23.51 -62.73 40.30
N ILE A 297 24.51 -62.02 39.79
CA ILE A 297 24.32 -60.69 39.18
C ILE A 297 23.93 -60.70 37.67
N ARG A 298 24.16 -61.78 36.92
CA ARG A 298 24.12 -61.74 35.43
C ARG A 298 22.74 -61.72 34.75
N LYS A 299 21.60 -61.85 35.47
CA LYS A 299 20.27 -62.08 34.85
C LYS A 299 19.48 -60.81 34.44
N PHE A 300 19.79 -59.63 34.97
CA PHE A 300 18.88 -58.46 34.92
C PHE A 300 18.82 -57.68 33.58
N ILE A 301 19.83 -57.79 32.72
CA ILE A 301 20.03 -56.85 31.58
C ILE A 301 19.20 -57.20 30.33
N LYS A 302 18.72 -58.45 30.17
CA LYS A 302 18.04 -58.91 28.93
C LYS A 302 16.63 -58.36 28.70
N ALA A 303 15.95 -57.82 29.71
CA ALA A 303 14.53 -57.45 29.62
C ALA A 303 14.25 -56.09 28.92
N LYS A 304 15.18 -55.12 29.01
CA LYS A 304 14.89 -53.71 28.70
C LYS A 304 14.84 -53.34 27.20
N LYS A 305 15.14 -54.26 26.28
CA LYS A 305 15.24 -54.00 24.83
C LYS A 305 13.97 -54.28 24.00
N ARG A 306 12.92 -54.91 24.56
CA ARG A 306 11.69 -55.28 23.78
C ARG A 306 10.60 -54.21 23.74
N LEU A 307 10.63 -53.20 24.61
CA LEU A 307 9.54 -52.22 24.75
C LEU A 307 9.52 -51.12 23.67
N THR A 308 10.62 -50.88 22.96
CA THR A 308 10.76 -49.69 22.08
C THR A 308 10.26 -49.92 20.64
N GLN A 309 9.96 -51.16 20.24
CA GLN A 309 9.59 -51.47 18.84
C GLN A 309 8.11 -51.18 18.51
N MET A 310 7.22 -51.18 19.51
CA MET A 310 5.75 -51.08 19.34
C MET A 310 5.23 -49.66 18.98
N GLY A 311 6.10 -48.64 18.95
CA GLY A 311 5.69 -47.24 18.86
C GLY A 311 5.58 -46.64 17.45
N LYS A 312 5.98 -47.36 16.38
CA LYS A 312 6.13 -46.78 15.02
C LYS A 312 5.13 -47.29 13.98
N GLU A 313 4.17 -48.12 14.36
CA GLU A 313 3.23 -48.75 13.41
C GLU A 313 1.81 -48.13 13.43
N LYS A 314 1.55 -47.12 14.28
CA LYS A 314 0.21 -46.50 14.43
C LYS A 314 0.01 -45.12 13.78
N GLU A 315 1.03 -44.52 13.18
CA GLU A 315 0.90 -43.21 12.48
C GLU A 315 0.62 -43.33 10.96
N ALA A 316 0.64 -44.53 10.39
CA ALA A 316 0.51 -44.74 8.94
C ALA A 316 -0.95 -44.87 8.43
N GLU A 317 -1.94 -44.99 9.31
CA GLU A 317 -3.31 -45.38 8.94
C GLU A 317 -4.26 -44.17 8.74
N THR A 318 -3.91 -42.99 9.27
CA THR A 318 -4.78 -41.79 9.25
C THR A 318 -4.80 -41.02 7.92
N HIS A 319 -3.97 -41.40 6.94
CA HIS A 319 -3.86 -40.71 5.66
C HIS A 319 -4.81 -41.20 4.54
N ARG A 320 -5.52 -42.32 4.74
CA ARG A 320 -6.46 -42.87 3.74
C ARG A 320 -7.87 -42.27 3.75
N LEU A 321 -8.21 -41.43 4.74
CA LEU A 321 -9.59 -40.93 4.92
C LEU A 321 -9.94 -39.65 4.13
N MET A 322 -9.06 -39.17 3.24
CA MET A 322 -9.26 -37.89 2.52
C MET A 322 -9.81 -38.00 1.08
N GLU A 323 -9.97 -39.19 0.51
CA GLU A 323 -10.35 -39.35 -0.91
C GLU A 323 -11.88 -39.47 -1.16
N GLU A 324 -12.70 -39.83 -0.16
CA GLU A 324 -14.15 -40.09 -0.30
C GLU A 324 -15.05 -38.83 -0.44
N ARG A 325 -14.46 -37.66 -0.69
CA ARG A 325 -15.16 -36.37 -0.83
C ARG A 325 -15.38 -35.91 -2.28
N ARG A 326 -14.76 -36.56 -3.29
CA ARG A 326 -14.78 -36.07 -4.69
C ARG A 326 -15.78 -36.75 -5.65
N GLU A 327 -16.32 -37.93 -5.34
CA GLU A 327 -17.06 -38.73 -6.34
C GLU A 327 -18.59 -38.64 -6.27
N ARG A 328 -19.16 -37.71 -5.49
CA ARG A 328 -20.62 -37.56 -5.30
C ARG A 328 -21.30 -36.44 -6.12
N ILE A 329 -20.60 -35.83 -7.08
CA ILE A 329 -21.10 -34.67 -7.84
C ILE A 329 -21.49 -34.98 -9.30
N ASN A 330 -20.85 -35.96 -9.97
CA ASN A 330 -21.17 -36.31 -11.35
C ASN A 330 -22.36 -37.29 -11.45
N ASN A 331 -23.48 -36.90 -10.83
CA ASN A 331 -24.76 -37.55 -11.04
C ASN A 331 -25.21 -37.29 -12.48
N PHE A 332 -25.19 -38.35 -13.28
CA PHE A 332 -25.64 -38.43 -14.67
C PHE A 332 -27.18 -38.35 -14.74
N LEU A 333 -27.72 -37.22 -14.30
CA LEU A 333 -29.15 -36.94 -14.08
C LEU A 333 -29.77 -36.21 -15.29
N SER A 334 -29.15 -36.31 -16.46
CA SER A 334 -29.39 -35.43 -17.62
C SER A 334 -29.89 -36.12 -18.89
N GLU A 335 -29.89 -37.46 -18.97
CA GLU A 335 -30.14 -38.18 -20.24
C GLU A 335 -31.42 -39.02 -20.29
N LEU A 336 -32.28 -38.97 -19.27
CA LEU A 336 -33.48 -39.83 -19.17
C LEU A 336 -34.82 -39.07 -19.19
N MET A 337 -34.89 -37.95 -19.93
CA MET A 337 -36.02 -37.00 -19.86
C MET A 337 -36.57 -36.53 -21.22
N LYS A 338 -36.41 -37.31 -22.31
CA LYS A 338 -36.57 -36.77 -23.67
C LYS A 338 -37.34 -37.61 -24.70
N GLU A 339 -38.34 -38.41 -24.31
CA GLU A 339 -39.21 -39.14 -25.25
C GLU A 339 -40.62 -39.45 -24.69
N LYS A 340 -41.70 -38.94 -25.34
CA LYS A 340 -43.10 -39.49 -25.46
C LYS A 340 -44.12 -38.45 -26.02
N LEU A 341 -45.22 -38.97 -26.63
CA LEU A 341 -46.54 -38.36 -27.03
C LEU A 341 -46.67 -37.70 -28.45
N ASP A 342 -47.72 -37.85 -29.30
CA ASP A 342 -49.02 -38.62 -29.26
C ASP A 342 -49.89 -38.65 -30.59
N ASN A 343 -50.93 -39.53 -30.66
CA ASN A 343 -52.30 -39.46 -31.33
C ASN A 343 -52.71 -39.98 -32.78
N GLU A 344 -54.02 -40.34 -32.94
CA GLU A 344 -54.80 -40.87 -34.12
C GLU A 344 -56.28 -40.32 -34.21
N ASP A 345 -57.04 -40.48 -35.35
CA ASP A 345 -58.56 -40.65 -35.52
C ASP A 345 -59.25 -40.09 -36.84
N LEU A 346 -60.33 -40.72 -37.40
CA LEU A 346 -61.22 -40.22 -38.53
C LEU A 346 -62.62 -40.94 -38.80
N ILE A 347 -63.53 -40.32 -39.61
CA ILE A 347 -64.66 -40.81 -40.53
C ILE A 347 -66.21 -40.71 -40.14
N ILE A 348 -67.12 -40.31 -41.10
CA ILE A 348 -68.54 -40.81 -41.47
C ILE A 348 -69.66 -39.72 -41.80
N ALA A 349 -70.55 -39.90 -42.84
CA ALA A 349 -71.86 -39.18 -43.12
C ALA A 349 -72.74 -39.72 -44.34
N ARG A 350 -74.12 -39.57 -44.40
CA ARG A 350 -75.09 -39.44 -45.61
C ARG A 350 -76.64 -39.73 -45.37
N ASP A 351 -77.63 -39.08 -46.07
CA ASP A 351 -78.95 -39.59 -46.68
C ASP A 351 -80.20 -38.59 -46.79
N THR A 352 -81.01 -38.56 -47.92
CA THR A 352 -82.36 -37.84 -48.13
C THR A 352 -83.07 -38.00 -49.53
N ALA A 353 -84.44 -38.01 -49.69
CA ALA A 353 -85.31 -37.47 -50.83
C ALA A 353 -86.84 -37.91 -50.90
N GLU A 354 -87.82 -37.04 -51.34
CA GLU A 354 -89.16 -37.29 -52.04
C GLU A 354 -90.25 -36.15 -51.87
N ALA A 355 -91.01 -35.74 -52.92
CA ALA A 355 -92.37 -35.06 -52.93
C ALA A 355 -92.73 -34.31 -54.26
N GLU A 356 -94.01 -34.21 -54.69
CA GLU A 356 -94.40 -33.30 -55.82
C GLU A 356 -95.86 -32.68 -55.80
N ALA A 357 -96.72 -32.93 -56.81
CA ALA A 357 -97.69 -31.96 -57.35
C ALA A 357 -99.21 -32.13 -57.07
N GLU A 358 -99.97 -31.03 -57.29
CA GLU A 358 -101.39 -30.82 -56.90
C GLU A 358 -102.11 -29.67 -57.72
N TRP A 359 -101.93 -29.57 -59.05
CA TRP A 359 -101.92 -28.22 -59.70
C TRP A 359 -103.15 -27.64 -60.46
N GLU A 360 -104.03 -28.39 -61.14
CA GLU A 360 -104.56 -27.91 -62.45
C GLU A 360 -105.90 -27.12 -62.54
N LYS A 361 -106.91 -27.32 -61.67
CA LYS A 361 -108.32 -26.91 -61.97
C LYS A 361 -108.67 -25.39 -62.00
N ARG A 362 -107.73 -24.48 -61.77
CA ARG A 362 -108.00 -23.06 -61.44
C ARG A 362 -108.32 -22.11 -62.62
N GLU A 363 -108.63 -22.61 -63.83
CA GLU A 363 -108.43 -21.82 -65.06
C GLU A 363 -109.58 -20.93 -65.61
N LYS A 364 -110.85 -21.36 -65.66
CA LYS A 364 -111.80 -20.75 -66.63
C LYS A 364 -112.49 -19.43 -66.21
N GLU A 365 -112.84 -19.23 -64.94
CA GLU A 365 -113.47 -17.97 -64.47
C GLU A 365 -112.55 -16.74 -64.62
N LYS A 366 -111.25 -16.96 -64.90
CA LYS A 366 -110.31 -15.90 -65.24
C LYS A 366 -110.77 -15.08 -66.45
N TYR A 367 -111.41 -15.68 -67.45
CA TYR A 367 -111.39 -15.12 -68.82
C TYR A 367 -112.15 -13.79 -69.05
N GLU A 368 -113.36 -13.60 -68.52
CA GLU A 368 -114.10 -12.33 -68.73
C GLU A 368 -113.68 -11.23 -67.75
N LYS A 369 -113.27 -11.60 -66.53
CA LYS A 369 -112.53 -10.69 -65.63
C LYS A 369 -111.31 -10.12 -66.35
N ASN A 370 -110.51 -10.98 -66.97
CA ASN A 370 -109.36 -10.57 -67.77
C ASN A 370 -109.71 -9.51 -68.82
N LYS A 371 -110.90 -9.49 -69.43
CA LYS A 371 -111.19 -8.57 -70.57
C LYS A 371 -111.45 -7.13 -70.16
N ALA A 372 -112.18 -6.91 -69.06
CA ALA A 372 -112.36 -5.58 -68.48
C ALA A 372 -111.07 -5.11 -67.79
N GLU A 373 -110.44 -6.02 -67.06
CA GLU A 373 -109.10 -5.81 -66.48
C GLU A 373 -108.11 -5.42 -67.58
N LEU A 374 -108.07 -6.09 -68.74
CA LEU A 374 -107.15 -5.81 -69.86
C LEU A 374 -107.22 -4.36 -70.37
N LYS A 375 -108.37 -3.69 -70.29
CA LYS A 375 -108.51 -2.26 -70.68
C LYS A 375 -107.99 -1.32 -69.60
N ALA A 376 -108.39 -1.52 -68.34
CA ALA A 376 -107.85 -0.76 -67.22
C ALA A 376 -106.33 -0.96 -67.10
N ILE A 377 -105.86 -2.20 -67.34
CA ILE A 377 -104.47 -2.59 -67.48
C ILE A 377 -103.81 -1.89 -68.68
N ALA A 378 -104.49 -1.66 -69.81
CA ALA A 378 -103.89 -0.95 -70.95
C ALA A 378 -103.66 0.54 -70.66
N GLU A 379 -104.60 1.23 -70.02
CA GLU A 379 -104.47 2.64 -69.62
C GLU A 379 -103.46 2.79 -68.47
N TYR A 380 -103.54 1.93 -67.45
CA TYR A 380 -102.53 1.82 -66.41
C TYR A 380 -101.15 1.50 -66.99
N ARG A 381 -101.03 0.58 -67.95
CA ARG A 381 -99.78 0.31 -68.68
C ARG A 381 -99.28 1.56 -69.41
N ALA A 382 -100.14 2.36 -70.03
CA ALA A 382 -99.70 3.59 -70.71
C ALA A 382 -99.13 4.63 -69.73
N VAL A 383 -99.77 4.82 -68.57
CA VAL A 383 -99.25 5.69 -67.49
C VAL A 383 -97.98 5.10 -66.87
N VAL A 384 -97.98 3.81 -66.53
CA VAL A 384 -96.79 3.09 -66.03
C VAL A 384 -95.65 3.13 -67.04
N MET A 385 -95.90 3.07 -68.35
CA MET A 385 -94.85 3.18 -69.36
C MET A 385 -94.25 4.60 -69.38
N LYS A 386 -95.07 5.66 -69.26
CA LYS A 386 -94.56 7.04 -69.14
C LYS A 386 -93.78 7.26 -67.85
N ASN A 387 -94.35 6.87 -66.71
CA ASN A 387 -93.69 6.97 -65.41
C ASN A 387 -92.40 6.14 -65.39
N LYS A 388 -92.41 4.93 -65.98
CA LYS A 388 -91.22 4.09 -66.14
C LYS A 388 -90.20 4.72 -67.10
N GLU A 389 -90.60 5.40 -68.16
CA GLU A 389 -89.65 6.18 -68.98
C GLU A 389 -89.03 7.34 -68.20
N GLU A 390 -89.80 8.04 -67.36
CA GLU A 390 -89.30 9.13 -66.51
C GLU A 390 -88.42 8.62 -65.37
N GLU A 391 -88.81 7.54 -64.68
CA GLU A 391 -87.96 6.80 -63.74
C GLU A 391 -86.69 6.28 -64.42
N GLU A 392 -86.76 5.74 -65.64
CA GLU A 392 -85.57 5.29 -66.37
C GLU A 392 -84.71 6.48 -66.84
N ARG A 393 -85.28 7.67 -67.07
CA ARG A 393 -84.50 8.90 -67.28
C ARG A 393 -83.82 9.36 -65.98
N GLN A 394 -84.53 9.34 -64.85
CA GLN A 394 -83.97 9.66 -63.52
C GLN A 394 -82.90 8.67 -63.11
N ARG A 395 -83.16 7.36 -63.15
CA ARG A 395 -82.16 6.28 -62.92
C ARG A 395 -80.92 6.43 -63.81
N LYS A 396 -81.07 6.89 -65.07
CA LYS A 396 -79.92 7.17 -65.96
C LYS A 396 -79.15 8.45 -65.61
N LEU A 397 -79.78 9.42 -64.93
CA LEU A 397 -79.10 10.58 -64.36
C LEU A 397 -78.42 10.18 -63.05
N ASP A 398 -79.16 9.56 -62.13
CA ASP A 398 -78.65 9.06 -60.84
C ASP A 398 -77.48 8.09 -61.03
N ALA A 399 -77.56 7.16 -62.00
CA ALA A 399 -76.45 6.25 -62.32
C ALA A 399 -75.22 6.98 -62.89
N LYS A 400 -75.40 8.09 -63.61
CA LYS A 400 -74.27 8.94 -64.06
C LYS A 400 -73.68 9.73 -62.90
N GLU A 401 -74.51 10.25 -62.01
CA GLU A 401 -74.04 10.95 -60.80
C GLU A 401 -73.31 10.01 -59.85
N GLN A 402 -73.85 8.79 -59.63
CA GLN A 402 -73.19 7.71 -58.90
C GLN A 402 -71.87 7.29 -59.56
N LEU A 403 -71.83 7.12 -60.89
CA LEU A 403 -70.58 6.83 -61.60
C LEU A 403 -69.54 7.94 -61.42
N LEU A 404 -69.95 9.21 -61.53
CA LEU A 404 -69.07 10.37 -61.27
C LEU A 404 -68.62 10.45 -59.80
N ALA A 405 -69.47 10.07 -58.85
CA ALA A 405 -69.13 10.00 -57.44
C ALA A 405 -68.13 8.87 -57.15
N ILE A 406 -68.31 7.69 -57.76
CA ILE A 406 -67.37 6.57 -57.69
C ILE A 406 -66.02 6.97 -58.30
N MET A 407 -66.01 7.55 -59.50
CA MET A 407 -64.77 8.02 -60.15
C MET A 407 -64.02 9.06 -59.30
N LYS A 408 -64.73 9.99 -58.65
CA LYS A 408 -64.13 10.96 -57.71
C LYS A 408 -63.60 10.28 -56.45
N ALA A 409 -64.34 9.34 -55.88
CA ALA A 409 -63.91 8.57 -54.71
C ALA A 409 -62.66 7.73 -55.01
N ASP A 410 -62.61 7.06 -56.16
CA ASP A 410 -61.45 6.30 -56.63
C ASP A 410 -60.24 7.21 -56.88
N GLN A 411 -60.44 8.41 -57.45
CA GLN A 411 -59.36 9.38 -57.63
C GLN A 411 -58.79 9.82 -56.26
N ILE A 412 -59.66 10.20 -55.31
CA ILE A 412 -59.25 10.59 -53.95
C ILE A 412 -58.54 9.42 -53.25
N PHE A 413 -59.04 8.20 -53.39
CA PHE A 413 -58.41 7.00 -52.84
C PHE A 413 -57.02 6.75 -53.43
N GLN A 414 -56.85 6.88 -54.75
CA GLN A 414 -55.54 6.75 -55.41
C GLN A 414 -54.57 7.86 -55.00
N GLU A 415 -55.03 9.10 -54.83
CA GLU A 415 -54.22 10.22 -54.35
C GLU A 415 -53.77 9.98 -52.89
N HIS A 416 -54.67 9.54 -52.02
CA HIS A 416 -54.39 9.16 -50.64
C HIS A 416 -53.41 7.98 -50.54
N GLU A 417 -53.55 6.94 -51.37
CA GLU A 417 -52.60 5.83 -51.43
C GLU A 417 -51.21 6.26 -51.95
N LYS A 418 -51.16 7.18 -52.92
CA LYS A 418 -49.89 7.81 -53.36
C LYS A 418 -49.27 8.64 -52.24
N GLU A 419 -50.07 9.36 -51.45
CA GLU A 419 -49.58 10.16 -50.32
C GLU A 419 -49.06 9.29 -49.18
N LYS A 420 -49.77 8.20 -48.81
CA LYS A 420 -49.29 7.20 -47.85
C LYS A 420 -47.95 6.61 -48.25
N LYS A 421 -47.81 6.19 -49.52
CA LYS A 421 -46.54 5.66 -50.04
C LYS A 421 -45.42 6.70 -49.91
N ARG A 422 -45.67 7.96 -50.32
CA ARG A 422 -44.72 9.07 -50.15
C ARG A 422 -44.35 9.34 -48.69
N LYS A 423 -45.29 9.20 -47.73
CA LYS A 423 -45.00 9.32 -46.29
C LYS A 423 -44.12 8.18 -45.80
N ALA A 424 -44.49 6.94 -46.09
CA ALA A 424 -43.70 5.75 -45.73
C ALA A 424 -42.30 5.74 -46.39
N ASP A 425 -42.16 6.29 -47.60
CA ASP A 425 -40.85 6.42 -48.26
C ASP A 425 -39.99 7.50 -47.62
N LYS A 426 -40.57 8.64 -47.22
CA LYS A 426 -39.87 9.67 -46.42
C LYS A 426 -39.44 9.14 -45.06
N GLU A 427 -40.33 8.49 -44.32
CA GLU A 427 -40.03 7.87 -43.03
C GLU A 427 -38.89 6.84 -43.16
N ARG A 428 -38.91 6.00 -44.21
CA ARG A 428 -37.81 5.05 -44.50
C ARG A 428 -36.51 5.75 -44.86
N GLN A 429 -36.55 6.90 -45.52
CA GLN A 429 -35.36 7.70 -45.83
C GLN A 429 -34.81 8.36 -44.55
N GLU A 430 -35.66 8.99 -43.74
CA GLU A 430 -35.29 9.60 -42.45
C GLU A 430 -34.67 8.57 -41.49
N LEU A 431 -35.25 7.37 -41.39
CA LEU A 431 -34.69 6.26 -40.61
C LEU A 431 -33.33 5.78 -41.15
N ARG A 432 -33.16 5.69 -42.48
CA ARG A 432 -31.87 5.36 -43.11
C ARG A 432 -30.83 6.44 -42.81
N ASP A 433 -31.18 7.71 -42.93
CA ASP A 433 -30.27 8.83 -42.71
C ASP A 433 -29.88 8.94 -41.23
N ALA A 434 -30.82 8.74 -40.30
CA ALA A 434 -30.54 8.64 -38.86
C ALA A 434 -29.61 7.45 -38.54
N HIS A 435 -29.80 6.29 -39.16
CA HIS A 435 -28.90 5.14 -38.99
C HIS A 435 -27.49 5.42 -39.55
N ILE A 436 -27.39 6.11 -40.70
CA ILE A 436 -26.09 6.54 -41.27
C ILE A 436 -25.39 7.52 -40.31
N GLN A 437 -26.12 8.48 -39.72
CA GLN A 437 -25.58 9.40 -38.73
C GLN A 437 -25.09 8.66 -37.46
N GLN A 438 -25.86 7.69 -36.95
CA GLN A 438 -25.44 6.84 -35.83
C GLN A 438 -24.18 6.02 -36.16
N MET A 439 -24.11 5.41 -37.36
CA MET A 439 -22.92 4.69 -37.81
C MET A 439 -21.70 5.61 -37.92
N ALA A 440 -21.88 6.84 -38.42
CA ALA A 440 -20.82 7.85 -38.50
C ALA A 440 -20.34 8.28 -37.09
N GLN A 441 -21.27 8.54 -36.16
CA GLN A 441 -20.97 8.89 -34.78
C GLN A 441 -20.24 7.75 -34.06
N ASN A 442 -20.71 6.51 -34.18
CA ASN A 442 -20.06 5.35 -33.58
C ASN A 442 -18.65 5.14 -34.16
N LYS A 443 -18.45 5.36 -35.46
CA LYS A 443 -17.13 5.30 -36.11
C LYS A 443 -16.21 6.45 -35.70
N PHE A 444 -16.75 7.61 -35.34
CA PHE A 444 -15.99 8.73 -34.76
C PHE A 444 -15.60 8.43 -33.30
N ASN A 445 -16.55 7.99 -32.48
CA ASN A 445 -16.32 7.58 -31.09
C ASN A 445 -15.25 6.48 -31.00
N ALA A 446 -15.36 5.42 -31.81
CA ALA A 446 -14.36 4.34 -31.85
C ALA A 446 -12.98 4.77 -32.36
N LYS A 447 -12.86 5.92 -33.03
CA LYS A 447 -11.55 6.53 -33.34
C LYS A 447 -11.02 7.34 -32.17
N GLN A 448 -11.87 8.13 -31.51
CA GLN A 448 -11.54 8.89 -30.31
C GLN A 448 -11.10 7.97 -29.16
N GLU A 449 -11.83 6.87 -28.92
CA GLU A 449 -11.47 5.84 -27.93
C GLU A 449 -10.07 5.26 -28.21
N LYS A 450 -9.77 4.89 -29.46
CA LYS A 450 -8.43 4.42 -29.85
C LYS A 450 -7.34 5.48 -29.70
N GLN A 451 -7.66 6.75 -29.94
CA GLN A 451 -6.72 7.85 -29.73
C GLN A 451 -6.46 8.05 -28.23
N ALA A 452 -7.50 8.07 -27.41
CA ALA A 452 -7.41 8.15 -25.95
C ALA A 452 -6.67 6.95 -25.33
N GLU A 453 -6.86 5.74 -25.87
CA GLU A 453 -6.13 4.53 -25.47
C GLU A 453 -4.63 4.65 -25.81
N LEU A 454 -4.29 5.10 -27.02
CA LEU A 454 -2.90 5.37 -27.42
C LEU A 454 -2.25 6.49 -26.58
N GLU A 455 -2.99 7.53 -26.24
CA GLU A 455 -2.53 8.60 -25.35
C GLU A 455 -2.35 8.11 -23.91
N TYR A 456 -3.27 7.29 -23.39
CA TYR A 456 -3.14 6.63 -22.10
C TYR A 456 -1.88 5.76 -22.02
N TYR A 457 -1.59 4.97 -23.06
CA TYR A 457 -0.33 4.20 -23.13
C TYR A 457 0.91 5.10 -23.16
N ARG A 458 0.90 6.18 -23.96
CA ARG A 458 2.02 7.16 -24.01
C ARG A 458 2.25 7.84 -22.65
N LEU A 459 1.19 8.27 -21.97
CA LEU A 459 1.27 8.87 -20.64
C LEU A 459 1.76 7.86 -19.59
N THR A 460 1.36 6.60 -19.71
CA THR A 460 1.83 5.52 -18.83
C THR A 460 3.31 5.22 -19.06
N GLU A 461 3.77 5.13 -20.32
CA GLU A 461 5.20 4.96 -20.64
C GLU A 461 6.04 6.16 -20.18
N ALA A 462 5.54 7.39 -20.33
CA ALA A 462 6.19 8.60 -19.82
C ALA A 462 6.30 8.59 -18.28
N LEU A 463 5.23 8.23 -17.56
CA LEU A 463 5.23 8.12 -16.10
C LEU A 463 6.20 7.03 -15.59
N VAL A 464 6.34 5.91 -16.31
CA VAL A 464 7.34 4.88 -15.99
C VAL A 464 8.76 5.40 -16.23
N ALA A 465 8.99 6.14 -17.32
CA ALA A 465 10.28 6.75 -17.61
C ALA A 465 10.68 7.82 -16.59
N GLU A 466 9.74 8.63 -16.09
CA GLU A 466 9.99 9.57 -14.98
C GLU A 466 10.36 8.84 -13.68
N LYS A 467 9.62 7.79 -13.31
CA LYS A 467 9.93 6.99 -12.10
C LYS A 467 11.27 6.26 -12.19
N GLU A 468 11.69 5.78 -13.37
CA GLU A 468 13.03 5.23 -13.53
C GLU A 468 14.10 6.32 -13.48
N LYS A 469 13.84 7.56 -13.95
CA LYS A 469 14.75 8.70 -13.72
C LYS A 469 14.90 8.99 -12.23
N GLU A 470 13.80 9.16 -11.49
CA GLU A 470 13.80 9.36 -10.03
C GLU A 470 14.62 8.26 -9.31
N PHE A 471 14.45 7.00 -9.72
CA PHE A 471 15.24 5.89 -9.19
C PHE A 471 16.74 6.01 -9.54
N GLN A 472 17.08 6.41 -10.77
CA GLN A 472 18.48 6.54 -11.22
C GLN A 472 19.18 7.73 -10.57
N ASP A 473 18.48 8.84 -10.30
CA ASP A 473 18.99 9.97 -9.52
C ASP A 473 19.27 9.54 -8.07
N TYR A 474 18.29 8.96 -7.38
CA TYR A 474 18.46 8.40 -6.03
C TYR A 474 19.59 7.37 -5.96
N ALA A 475 19.70 6.49 -6.95
CA ALA A 475 20.74 5.47 -6.99
C ALA A 475 22.13 6.06 -7.23
N ARG A 476 22.26 7.17 -7.98
CA ARG A 476 23.51 7.92 -8.12
C ARG A 476 23.94 8.51 -6.78
N GLU A 477 23.06 9.26 -6.12
CA GLU A 477 23.34 9.88 -4.80
C GLU A 477 23.81 8.84 -3.78
N VAL A 478 23.12 7.70 -3.67
CA VAL A 478 23.50 6.62 -2.75
C VAL A 478 24.81 5.94 -3.15
N ILE A 479 25.09 5.77 -4.46
CA ILE A 479 26.38 5.23 -4.92
C ILE A 479 27.52 6.21 -4.62
N GLU A 480 27.31 7.51 -4.80
CA GLU A 480 28.31 8.54 -4.52
C GLU A 480 28.68 8.54 -3.03
N LEU A 481 27.70 8.63 -2.13
CA LEU A 481 27.89 8.57 -0.67
C LEU A 481 28.56 7.25 -0.19
N GLU A 482 28.18 6.12 -0.77
CA GLU A 482 28.82 4.83 -0.45
C GLU A 482 30.22 4.71 -1.10
N SER A 483 30.50 5.42 -2.19
CA SER A 483 31.83 5.41 -2.83
C SER A 483 32.86 6.18 -2.02
N GLU A 484 32.49 7.35 -1.47
CA GLU A 484 33.34 8.14 -0.57
C GLU A 484 33.76 7.32 0.66
N SER A 485 32.80 6.59 1.24
CA SER A 485 33.04 5.84 2.48
C SER A 485 33.56 4.42 2.26
N THR A 486 33.35 3.83 1.07
CA THR A 486 33.42 2.38 0.83
C THR A 486 33.74 2.01 -0.62
N ASN A 487 34.72 2.70 -1.24
CA ASN A 487 35.11 2.53 -2.65
C ASN A 487 35.29 1.06 -3.13
N LYS A 488 35.63 0.13 -2.23
CA LYS A 488 35.87 -1.29 -2.52
C LYS A 488 34.61 -2.16 -2.76
N TYR A 489 33.43 -1.82 -2.22
CA TYR A 489 32.24 -2.70 -2.29
C TYR A 489 31.04 -2.12 -3.05
N ILE A 490 31.25 -1.15 -3.96
CA ILE A 490 30.19 -0.53 -4.77
C ILE A 490 29.53 -1.53 -5.75
N TYR A 491 30.20 -2.62 -6.12
CA TYR A 491 29.75 -3.53 -7.18
C TYR A 491 28.29 -4.05 -7.06
N PRO A 492 27.75 -4.46 -5.89
CA PRO A 492 26.35 -4.86 -5.76
C PRO A 492 25.36 -3.75 -6.11
N LEU A 493 25.66 -2.49 -5.77
CA LEU A 493 24.84 -1.33 -6.10
C LEU A 493 24.82 -1.09 -7.62
N VAL A 494 26.00 -1.01 -8.24
CA VAL A 494 26.13 -0.82 -9.70
C VAL A 494 25.47 -1.97 -10.47
N LYS A 495 25.56 -3.20 -9.97
CA LYS A 495 24.86 -4.35 -10.56
C LYS A 495 23.33 -4.17 -10.48
N ALA A 496 22.79 -3.79 -9.31
CA ALA A 496 21.36 -3.56 -9.16
C ALA A 496 20.84 -2.45 -10.09
N VAL A 497 21.58 -1.34 -10.22
CA VAL A 497 21.24 -0.26 -11.16
C VAL A 497 21.22 -0.74 -12.62
N ARG A 498 22.22 -1.52 -13.04
CA ARG A 498 22.32 -2.06 -14.41
C ARG A 498 21.22 -3.07 -14.79
N GLU A 499 20.51 -3.66 -13.84
CA GLU A 499 19.54 -4.73 -14.14
C GLU A 499 18.24 -4.26 -14.83
N GLY A 500 17.98 -2.95 -14.91
CA GLY A 500 16.84 -2.36 -15.63
C GLY A 500 15.49 -2.42 -14.89
N HIS A 501 14.48 -1.75 -15.44
CA HIS A 501 13.11 -1.82 -14.95
C HIS A 501 12.45 -3.12 -15.41
N GLY A 502 11.81 -3.87 -14.49
CA GLY A 502 11.29 -5.21 -14.78
C GLY A 502 12.36 -6.31 -14.63
N GLY A 503 12.04 -7.36 -13.88
CA GLY A 503 13.00 -8.42 -13.49
C GLY A 503 13.40 -9.41 -14.60
N GLY A 504 13.29 -9.01 -15.87
CA GLY A 504 13.59 -9.84 -17.03
C GLY A 504 15.07 -10.13 -17.25
N ARG A 505 15.36 -11.05 -18.17
CA ARG A 505 16.74 -11.36 -18.62
C ARG A 505 17.08 -10.79 -20.00
N GLY A 506 16.12 -10.22 -20.73
CA GLY A 506 16.31 -9.63 -22.06
C GLY A 506 17.27 -8.43 -22.09
N PRO A 507 17.53 -7.84 -23.27
CA PRO A 507 18.21 -6.56 -23.36
C PRO A 507 17.33 -5.46 -22.75
N VAL A 508 17.96 -4.37 -22.31
CA VAL A 508 17.25 -3.20 -21.78
C VAL A 508 16.81 -2.34 -22.95
N PHE A 509 15.50 -2.09 -23.09
CA PHE A 509 14.97 -1.17 -24.09
C PHE A 509 15.05 0.26 -23.57
N VAL A 510 15.99 1.04 -24.11
CA VAL A 510 16.23 2.43 -23.71
C VAL A 510 15.02 3.31 -24.03
N ASP A 511 14.40 3.09 -25.19
CA ASP A 511 13.28 3.89 -25.71
C ASP A 511 11.95 3.70 -24.94
N ARG A 512 11.83 2.60 -24.16
CA ARG A 512 10.67 2.31 -23.30
C ARG A 512 11.03 2.41 -21.81
N GLY A 513 11.61 3.53 -21.40
CA GLY A 513 11.88 3.83 -19.99
C GLY A 513 12.82 2.82 -19.30
N GLY A 514 13.75 2.20 -20.04
CA GLY A 514 14.65 1.19 -19.48
C GLY A 514 13.98 -0.15 -19.13
N LEU A 515 12.81 -0.44 -19.72
CA LEU A 515 12.13 -1.72 -19.54
C LEU A 515 12.99 -2.88 -20.06
N ARG A 516 13.17 -3.89 -19.22
CA ARG A 516 13.88 -5.13 -19.51
C ARG A 516 12.89 -6.30 -19.58
N PRO A 517 12.52 -6.77 -20.78
CA PRO A 517 11.53 -7.82 -20.92
C PRO A 517 11.98 -9.13 -20.29
N SER A 518 11.03 -9.81 -19.66
CA SER A 518 11.08 -11.26 -19.51
C SER A 518 10.58 -11.90 -20.81
N TYR A 519 11.47 -12.29 -21.71
CA TYR A 519 11.12 -13.23 -22.77
C TYR A 519 10.85 -14.59 -22.12
N GLN A 520 9.58 -14.81 -21.78
CA GLN A 520 9.07 -16.12 -21.45
C GLN A 520 8.78 -16.81 -22.79
N ALA A 521 9.40 -17.97 -23.00
CA ALA A 521 9.04 -18.81 -24.14
C ALA A 521 7.64 -19.35 -23.87
N ASN A 522 6.74 -19.20 -24.84
CA ASN A 522 5.38 -19.71 -24.79
C ASN A 522 5.22 -20.72 -25.94
N ASP A 523 4.42 -21.77 -25.71
CA ASP A 523 3.99 -22.67 -26.77
C ASP A 523 3.01 -21.97 -27.73
N VAL A 524 2.70 -22.63 -28.84
CA VAL A 524 1.76 -22.17 -29.89
C VAL A 524 0.36 -21.84 -29.33
N THR A 525 0.01 -22.40 -28.17
CA THR A 525 -1.24 -22.15 -27.42
C THR A 525 -1.17 -20.96 -26.46
N GLY A 526 -0.04 -20.27 -26.35
CA GLY A 526 0.20 -19.17 -25.41
C GLY A 526 0.55 -19.61 -23.98
N VAL A 527 0.64 -20.92 -23.71
CA VAL A 527 1.03 -21.45 -22.40
C VAL A 527 2.52 -21.24 -22.18
N GLN A 528 2.90 -20.72 -21.01
CA GLN A 528 4.30 -20.49 -20.63
C GLN A 528 5.06 -21.82 -20.53
N LEU A 529 6.14 -21.97 -21.30
CA LEU A 529 7.02 -23.13 -21.24
C LEU A 529 7.84 -23.15 -19.94
N PRO A 530 8.14 -24.34 -19.37
CA PRO A 530 9.04 -24.47 -18.25
C PRO A 530 10.40 -23.80 -18.52
N PHE A 531 10.87 -22.99 -17.57
CA PHE A 531 12.15 -22.31 -17.70
C PHE A 531 13.30 -23.32 -17.66
N TYR A 532 13.89 -23.64 -18.81
CA TYR A 532 15.11 -24.43 -18.90
C TYR A 532 16.26 -23.68 -18.22
N ASN A 533 16.45 -23.94 -16.93
CA ASN A 533 17.61 -23.46 -16.18
C ASN A 533 18.88 -24.02 -16.81
N SER A 534 19.58 -23.21 -17.61
CA SER A 534 20.93 -23.50 -18.12
C SER A 534 22.02 -23.47 -17.04
N GLN A 535 21.64 -23.61 -15.76
CA GLN A 535 22.57 -24.06 -14.74
C GLN A 535 22.93 -25.49 -15.07
N GLY A 536 24.09 -25.66 -15.72
CA GLY A 536 24.63 -26.96 -16.07
C GLY A 536 24.53 -27.92 -14.89
N SER A 537 23.86 -29.06 -15.10
CA SER A 537 23.63 -30.05 -14.07
C SER A 537 24.94 -30.35 -13.34
N LYS A 538 24.92 -30.25 -12.00
CA LYS A 538 26.06 -30.66 -11.15
C LYS A 538 26.38 -32.16 -11.28
N TYR A 539 25.55 -32.92 -12.01
CA TYR A 539 25.79 -34.29 -12.46
C TYR A 539 26.22 -34.37 -13.93
N SER A 540 27.09 -33.46 -14.39
CA SER A 540 27.69 -33.49 -15.73
C SER A 540 28.78 -34.57 -15.86
N ASN A 541 28.42 -35.82 -15.56
CA ASN A 541 29.24 -37.00 -15.80
C ASN A 541 29.11 -37.43 -17.29
N PHE A 542 29.45 -36.51 -18.20
CA PHE A 542 29.22 -36.60 -19.65
C PHE A 542 29.83 -37.86 -20.30
N GLN A 543 30.89 -38.41 -19.72
CA GLN A 543 31.49 -39.67 -20.18
C GLN A 543 30.59 -40.88 -19.92
N LYS A 544 29.81 -40.91 -18.82
CA LYS A 544 28.89 -42.03 -18.51
C LYS A 544 27.64 -42.02 -19.39
N SER A 545 27.16 -40.86 -19.82
CA SER A 545 26.00 -40.76 -20.72
C SER A 545 26.35 -41.09 -22.17
N LYS A 546 27.53 -40.66 -22.67
CA LYS A 546 28.02 -41.00 -24.03
C LYS A 546 27.96 -42.52 -24.31
N GLY A 547 28.54 -43.32 -23.41
CA GLY A 547 28.55 -44.79 -23.55
C GLY A 547 27.16 -45.45 -23.50
N ARG A 548 26.18 -44.83 -22.82
CA ARG A 548 24.79 -45.33 -22.75
C ARG A 548 23.95 -44.93 -23.98
N LEU A 549 24.37 -43.90 -24.71
CA LEU A 549 23.71 -43.41 -25.93
C LEU A 549 24.41 -43.90 -27.22
N GLY A 550 25.39 -44.82 -27.11
CA GLY A 550 26.07 -45.40 -28.27
C GLY A 550 27.07 -44.49 -28.99
N PHE A 551 27.34 -43.29 -28.46
CA PHE A 551 28.31 -42.36 -29.06
C PHE A 551 29.74 -42.66 -28.58
N THR A 552 30.42 -43.55 -29.30
CA THR A 552 31.86 -43.84 -29.12
C THR A 552 32.72 -43.00 -30.07
N TRP A 553 33.02 -41.77 -29.65
CA TRP A 553 34.14 -40.93 -30.10
C TRP A 553 34.60 -40.06 -28.90
#